data_AF-A0A2A7MTF8-F1
#
_entry.id   AF-A0A2A7MTF8-F1
#
_cell.length_a   1.000
_cell.length_b   1.000
_cell.length_c   1.000
_cell.angle_alpha   90.00
_cell.angle_beta   90.00
_cell.angle_gamma   90.00
#
_symmetry.space_group_name_H-M   'P 1'
#
loop_
_entity.id
_entity.type
_entity.pdbx_description
1 polymer ?
#
loop_
_entity_poly.entity_id
_entity_poly.type
_entity_poly.pdbx_seq_one_letter_code
_entity_poly.pdbx_strand_id
1 'polypeptide(L)'
;MTVEPNPPVVAGIDGSAAAVQAAEWAVDKAVSRDVPLRLVYVTKAKHLGAEDYYADVRRAKASLHEARAAIEATGAPVKLVV
;
A
#
# COMPACT_ATOMS: atom_id res chain seq x y z
N MET A 1 22.89 9.22 0.57
CA MET A 1 21.65 8.47 0.38
C MET A 1 22.01 7.13 -0.24
N THR A 2 22.21 6.09 0.58
CA THR A 2 22.57 4.77 0.07
C THR A 2 21.31 4.13 -0.49
N VAL A 3 21.24 3.97 -1.81
CA VAL A 3 20.17 3.20 -2.44
C VAL A 3 20.45 1.74 -2.12
N GLU A 4 19.55 1.10 -1.39
CA GLU A 4 19.57 -0.36 -1.21
C GLU A 4 19.68 -1.00 -2.61
N PRO A 5 20.59 -1.97 -2.82
CA PRO A 5 20.79 -2.58 -4.14
C PRO A 5 19.55 -3.27 -4.69
N ASN A 6 18.49 -3.42 -3.88
CA ASN A 6 17.19 -3.90 -4.34
C ASN A 6 16.04 -3.21 -3.55
N PRO A 7 15.59 -2.02 -3.98
CA PRO A 7 14.55 -1.29 -3.25
C PRO A 7 13.20 -2.02 -3.33
N PRO A 8 12.35 -1.88 -2.30
CA PRO A 8 11.02 -2.50 -2.29
C PRO A 8 10.18 -1.98 -3.46
N VAL A 9 9.24 -2.80 -3.92
CA VAL A 9 8.17 -2.32 -4.80
C VAL A 9 7.21 -1.52 -3.94
N VAL A 10 6.78 -0.34 -4.41
CA VAL A 10 5.84 0.52 -3.68
C VAL A 10 4.55 0.63 -4.48
N ALA A 11 3.41 0.36 -3.84
CA ALA A 11 2.09 0.51 -4.43
C ALA A 11 1.28 1.56 -3.65
N GLY A 12 0.74 2.53 -4.38
CA GLY A 12 -0.16 3.54 -3.84
C GLY A 12 -1.58 3.00 -3.71
N ILE A 13 -2.16 3.18 -2.54
CA ILE A 13 -3.52 2.80 -2.20
C ILE A 13 -4.33 4.08 -1.94
N ASP A 14 -5.45 4.24 -2.64
CA ASP A 14 -6.38 5.36 -2.47
C ASP A 14 -7.80 4.92 -2.08
N GLY A 15 -8.01 3.60 -1.91
CA GLY A 15 -9.31 2.99 -1.62
C GLY A 15 -10.14 2.62 -2.85
N SER A 16 -9.63 2.83 -4.07
CA SER A 16 -10.28 2.39 -5.29
C SER A 16 -9.97 0.91 -5.62
N ALA A 17 -10.88 0.26 -6.35
CA ALA A 17 -10.63 -1.08 -6.89
C ALA A 17 -9.46 -1.12 -7.88
N ALA A 18 -9.16 0.00 -8.54
CA ALA A 18 -8.00 0.12 -9.44
C ALA A 18 -6.69 0.08 -8.65
N ALA A 19 -6.62 0.71 -7.48
CA ALA A 19 -5.45 0.65 -6.62
C ALA A 19 -5.19 -0.76 -6.07
N VAL A 20 -6.24 -1.53 -5.77
CA VAL A 20 -6.10 -2.94 -5.36
C VAL A 20 -5.52 -3.79 -6.51
N GLN A 21 -6.06 -3.66 -7.72
CA GLN A 21 -5.52 -4.36 -8.90
C GLN A 21 -4.07 -3.97 -9.21
N ALA A 22 -3.72 -2.68 -9.03
CA ALA A 22 -2.34 -2.24 -9.18
C ALA A 22 -1.43 -2.86 -8.10
N ALA A 23 -1.93 -3.03 -6.88
CA ALA A 23 -1.19 -3.68 -5.80
C ALA A 23 -1.00 -5.17 -6.06
N GLU A 24 -2.01 -5.87 -6.60
CA GLU A 24 -1.90 -7.27 -7.06
C GLU A 24 -0.84 -7.41 -8.15
N TRP A 25 -0.83 -6.52 -9.15
CA TRP A 25 0.24 -6.52 -10.16
C TRP A 25 1.63 -6.27 -9.55
N ALA A 26 1.70 -5.42 -8.52
CA ALA A 26 2.93 -5.13 -7.81
C ALA A 26 3.46 -6.33 -7.00
N VAL A 27 2.59 -7.26 -6.59
CA VAL A 27 2.98 -8.54 -5.97
C VAL A 27 3.88 -9.33 -6.90
N ASP A 28 3.47 -9.52 -8.15
CA ASP A 28 4.26 -10.28 -9.13
C ASP A 28 5.65 -9.66 -9.32
N LYS A 29 5.72 -8.32 -9.32
CA LYS A 29 7.00 -7.60 -9.42
C LYS A 29 7.86 -7.76 -8.17
N ALA A 30 7.26 -7.73 -6.98
CA ALA A 30 7.96 -7.93 -5.72
C ALA A 30 8.52 -9.36 -5.61
N VAL A 31 7.69 -10.38 -5.92
CA VAL A 31 8.07 -11.79 -5.91
C VAL A 31 9.18 -12.09 -6.92
N SER A 32 9.05 -11.60 -8.15
CA SER A 32 10.07 -11.83 -9.20
C SER A 32 11.45 -11.28 -8.86
N ARG A 33 11.53 -10.29 -7.96
CA ARG A 33 12.76 -9.61 -7.54
C ARG A 33 13.24 -10.01 -6.16
N ASP A 34 12.51 -10.89 -5.48
CA ASP A 34 12.71 -11.25 -4.06
C ASP A 34 12.86 -10.01 -3.16
N VAL A 35 11.95 -9.04 -3.31
CA VAL A 35 11.90 -7.82 -2.49
C VAL A 35 10.56 -7.64 -1.80
N PRO A 36 10.47 -6.88 -0.69
CA PRO A 36 9.21 -6.56 -0.06
C PRO A 36 8.31 -5.70 -0.96
N LEU A 37 6.99 -5.86 -0.78
CA LEU A 37 5.98 -4.94 -1.30
C LEU A 37 5.55 -3.99 -0.18
N ARG A 38 5.70 -2.68 -0.43
CA ARG A 38 5.28 -1.61 0.49
C ARG A 38 3.98 -0.97 0.00
N LEU A 39 2.94 -0.99 0.82
CA LEU A 39 1.68 -0.30 0.56
C LEU A 39 1.70 1.09 1.20
N VAL A 40 1.30 2.12 0.46
CA VAL A 40 1.27 3.50 0.97
C VAL A 40 -0.05 4.17 0.64
N TYR A 41 -0.62 4.93 1.58
CA TYR A 41 -1.76 5.80 1.33
C TYR A 41 -1.33 7.25 1.49
N VAL A 42 -1.71 8.11 0.55
CA VAL A 42 -1.35 9.54 0.58
C VAL A 42 -2.52 10.34 1.14
N THR A 43 -2.29 11.02 2.26
CA THR A 43 -3.27 11.92 2.89
C THR A 43 -3.14 13.35 2.36
N LYS A 44 -4.14 14.18 2.68
CA LYS A 44 -4.08 15.62 2.37
C LYS A 44 -2.89 16.26 3.12
N ALA A 45 -2.21 17.19 2.46
CA ALA A 45 -1.12 17.96 3.08
C ALA A 45 -1.60 18.91 4.19
N LYS A 46 -2.88 19.31 4.15
CA LYS A 46 -3.55 20.15 5.16
C LYS A 46 -4.95 19.62 5.41
N HIS A 47 -5.35 19.60 6.67
CA HIS A 47 -6.70 19.28 7.12
C HIS A 47 -7.35 20.52 7.72
N LEU A 48 -8.67 20.67 7.55
CA LEU A 48 -9.40 21.85 8.05
C LEU A 48 -9.57 21.85 9.58
N GLY A 49 -9.26 20.74 10.24
CA GLY A 49 -9.33 20.57 11.68
C GLY A 49 -9.09 19.11 12.08
N ALA A 50 -9.13 18.85 13.39
CA ALA A 50 -8.88 17.52 13.94
C ALA A 50 -9.84 16.45 13.38
N GLU A 51 -11.11 16.78 13.19
CA GLU A 51 -12.10 15.84 12.66
C GLU A 51 -11.80 15.38 11.22
N ASP A 52 -11.48 16.32 10.32
CA ASP A 52 -11.08 16.03 8.93
C ASP A 52 -9.78 15.19 8.90
N TYR A 53 -8.83 15.50 9.79
CA TYR A 53 -7.61 14.69 9.96
C TYR A 53 -7.93 13.25 10.40
N TYR A 54 -8.73 13.06 11.44
CA TYR A 54 -9.09 11.71 11.90
C TYR A 54 -9.92 10.95 10.87
N ALA A 55 -10.79 11.64 10.12
CA ALA A 55 -11.54 11.01 9.03
C ALA A 55 -10.59 10.51 7.92
N ASP A 56 -9.60 11.30 7.52
CA ASP A 56 -8.60 10.91 6.52
C ASP A 56 -7.73 9.75 7.00
N VAL A 57 -7.25 9.79 8.25
CA VAL A 57 -6.49 8.68 8.87
C VAL A 57 -7.31 7.39 8.95
N ARG A 58 -8.60 7.48 9.29
CA ARG A 58 -9.49 6.30 9.30
C ARG A 58 -9.65 5.72 7.90
N ARG A 59 -9.85 6.57 6.90
CA ARG A 59 -9.93 6.14 5.50
C ARG A 59 -8.63 5.47 5.05
N ALA A 60 -7.49 6.09 5.31
CA ALA A 60 -6.17 5.55 4.98
C ALA A 60 -5.97 4.14 5.57
N LYS A 61 -6.26 3.97 6.87
CA LYS A 61 -6.14 2.68 7.55
C LYS A 61 -7.09 1.62 6.97
N ALA A 62 -8.35 1.99 6.71
CA ALA A 62 -9.33 1.08 6.12
C ALA A 62 -8.88 0.61 4.74
N SER A 63 -8.46 1.54 3.87
CA SER A 63 -8.01 1.21 2.52
C SER A 63 -6.74 0.35 2.50
N LEU A 64 -5.77 0.64 3.37
CA LEU A 64 -4.57 -0.19 3.50
C LEU A 64 -4.89 -1.60 4.05
N HIS A 65 -5.83 -1.70 4.98
CA HIS A 65 -6.29 -2.99 5.50
C HIS A 65 -7.01 -3.81 4.42
N GLU A 66 -7.90 -3.20 3.65
CA GLU A 66 -8.60 -3.85 2.54
C GLU A 66 -7.63 -4.33 1.46
N ALA A 67 -6.69 -3.48 1.03
CA ALA A 67 -5.68 -3.86 0.04
C ALA A 67 -4.80 -5.00 0.55
N ARG A 68 -4.39 -4.96 1.82
CA ARG A 68 -3.63 -6.04 2.45
C ARG A 68 -4.41 -7.35 2.46
N ALA A 69 -5.68 -7.33 2.86
CA ALA A 69 -6.53 -8.52 2.89
C ALA A 69 -6.72 -9.11 1.48
N ALA A 70 -6.90 -8.26 0.46
CA ALA A 70 -7.02 -8.71 -0.92
C ALA A 70 -5.73 -9.42 -1.40
N ILE A 71 -4.56 -8.84 -1.12
CA ILE A 71 -3.28 -9.47 -1.47
C ILE A 71 -3.08 -10.79 -0.71
N GLU A 72 -3.36 -10.82 0.59
CA GLU A 72 -3.23 -12.04 1.40
C GLU A 72 -4.15 -13.16 0.88
N ALA A 73 -5.35 -12.82 0.40
CA ALA A 73 -6.28 -13.77 -0.21
C ALA A 73 -5.76 -14.40 -1.52
N THR A 74 -4.79 -13.78 -2.20
CA THR A 74 -4.15 -14.37 -3.39
C THR A 74 -3.24 -15.56 -3.04
N GLY A 75 -2.80 -15.67 -1.78
CA GLY A 75 -1.85 -16.69 -1.34
C GLY A 75 -0.42 -16.50 -1.87
N ALA A 76 -0.12 -15.37 -2.51
CA ALA A 76 1.21 -15.09 -3.05
C ALA A 76 2.26 -14.97 -1.92
N PRO A 77 3.47 -15.53 -2.09
CA PRO A 77 4.52 -15.53 -1.07
C PRO A 77 5.29 -14.19 -1.03
N VAL A 78 4.58 -13.07 -0.82
CA VAL A 78 5.17 -11.73 -0.77
C VAL A 78 5.26 -11.20 0.66
N LYS A 79 6.40 -10.58 1.01
CA LYS A 79 6.54 -9.86 2.28
C LYS A 79 5.89 -8.48 2.15
N LEU A 80 4.75 -8.29 2.82
CA LEU A 80 4.06 -7.01 2.89
C LEU A 80 4.60 -6.12 4.01
N VAL A 81 4.75 -4.84 3.71
CA VAL A 81 5.07 -3.77 4.67
C VAL A 81 4.05 -2.65 4.46
N VAL A 82 3.40 -2.21 5.54
CA VAL A 82 2.42 -1.12 5.53
C VAL A 82 2.94 0.02 6.39
#